data_AF-A0A922FRN4-F1
#
_entry.id   AF-A0A922FRN4-F1
#
_cell.length_a   1.000
_cell.length_b   1.000
_cell.length_c   1.000
_cell.angle_alpha   90.00
_cell.angle_beta   90.00
_cell.angle_gamma   90.00
#
_symmetry.space_group_name_H-M   'P 1'
#
loop_
_entity.id
_entity.type
_entity.pdbx_description
1 polymer ?
#
loop_
_entity_poly.entity_id
_entity_poly.type
_entity_poly.pdbx_seq_one_letter_code
_entity_poly.pdbx_strand_id
1 'polypeptide(L)'
;MNEALGCARVKVQYGDDDQNIEVSVDSCPVNYIHWVDREELAVLEFLIQPQPKEGYGVFGGGWERPANVFMAANSFSKQLKQQAGTPRNAQATADEGTPAQAEARANASMKIKMERISRLWNWVNEILG
;
A
#
# COMPACT_ATOMS: atom_id res chain seq x y z
N MET A 1 -3.37 -16.47 -36.30
CA MET A 1 -2.72 -16.14 -35.01
C MET A 1 -3.39 -17.02 -33.97
N ASN A 2 -2.65 -17.80 -33.18
CA ASN A 2 -3.23 -18.76 -32.24
C ASN A 2 -3.56 -18.00 -30.94
N GLU A 3 -4.85 -17.82 -30.65
CA GLU A 3 -5.40 -16.94 -29.61
C GLU A 3 -5.08 -17.37 -28.17
N ALA A 4 -4.54 -18.57 -27.96
CA ALA A 4 -4.29 -19.15 -26.62
C ALA A 4 -2.87 -18.93 -26.05
N LEU A 5 -1.90 -18.49 -26.86
CA LEU A 5 -0.48 -18.36 -26.47
C LEU A 5 0.13 -17.03 -26.93
N GLY A 6 -0.69 -15.99 -27.02
CA GLY A 6 -0.27 -14.66 -27.43
C GLY A 6 0.58 -13.96 -26.37
N CYS A 7 1.78 -14.46 -26.08
CA CYS A 7 2.81 -13.68 -25.40
C CYS A 7 3.51 -12.81 -26.44
N ALA A 8 3.21 -11.51 -26.46
CA ALA A 8 3.98 -10.55 -27.24
C ALA A 8 5.43 -10.53 -26.71
N ARG A 9 6.37 -10.98 -27.54
CA ARG A 9 7.81 -10.84 -27.26
C ARG A 9 8.31 -9.54 -27.87
N VAL A 10 8.84 -8.66 -27.02
CA VAL A 10 9.59 -7.47 -27.46
C VAL A 10 10.83 -7.95 -28.22
N LYS A 11 10.90 -7.65 -29.52
CA LYS A 11 11.99 -8.07 -30.40
C LYS A 11 13.18 -7.09 -30.36
N VAL A 12 12.93 -5.81 -30.06
CA VAL A 12 13.93 -4.73 -29.97
C VAL A 12 13.50 -3.77 -28.85
N GLN A 13 14.42 -3.39 -27.95
CA GLN A 13 14.24 -2.23 -27.07
C GLN A 13 14.71 -0.98 -27.83
N TYR A 14 13.90 0.09 -27.84
CA TYR A 14 14.15 1.35 -28.57
C TYR A 14 14.15 1.19 -30.11
N GLY A 15 13.09 0.58 -30.65
CA GLY A 15 12.99 0.29 -32.09
C GLY A 15 12.30 1.37 -32.94
N ASP A 16 11.47 2.21 -32.33
CA ASP A 16 10.74 3.26 -33.04
C ASP A 16 11.55 4.56 -33.06
N ASP A 17 11.56 5.24 -34.20
CA ASP A 17 12.12 6.57 -34.30
C ASP A 17 11.23 7.60 -33.57
N ASP A 18 11.83 8.73 -33.18
CA ASP A 18 11.13 9.76 -32.41
C ASP A 18 9.89 10.28 -33.15
N GLN A 19 9.90 10.32 -34.49
CA GLN A 19 8.75 10.74 -35.29
C GLN A 19 7.58 9.76 -35.16
N ASN A 20 7.86 8.46 -35.17
CA ASN A 20 6.86 7.41 -35.02
C ASN A 20 6.27 7.42 -33.60
N ILE A 21 7.09 7.75 -32.59
CA ILE A 21 6.62 7.92 -31.21
C ILE A 21 5.71 9.15 -31.13
N GLU A 22 6.12 10.30 -31.68
CA GLU A 22 5.29 11.53 -31.71
C GLU A 22 3.96 11.29 -32.43
N VAL A 23 3.97 10.69 -33.62
CA VAL A 23 2.75 10.34 -34.36
C VAL A 23 1.86 9.40 -33.53
N SER A 24 2.45 8.45 -32.79
CA SER A 24 1.70 7.54 -31.93
C SER A 24 1.06 8.26 -30.75
N VAL A 25 1.76 9.22 -30.13
CA VAL A 25 1.23 10.09 -29.06
C VAL A 25 0.05 10.92 -29.60
N ASP A 26 0.24 11.58 -30.75
CA ASP A 26 -0.77 12.46 -31.36
C ASP A 26 -1.99 11.69 -31.89
N SER A 27 -1.79 10.46 -32.35
CA SER A 27 -2.86 9.61 -32.87
C SER A 27 -3.71 8.99 -31.78
N CYS A 28 -3.30 9.07 -30.51
CA CYS A 28 -4.03 8.42 -29.41
C CYS A 28 -5.37 9.13 -29.17
N PRO A 29 -6.53 8.49 -29.46
CA PRO A 29 -7.83 9.18 -29.45
C PRO A 29 -8.32 9.61 -28.07
N VAL A 30 -7.66 9.12 -27.02
CA VAL A 30 -8.03 9.28 -25.61
C VAL A 30 -6.82 9.67 -24.75
N ASN A 31 -5.68 9.99 -25.39
CA ASN A 31 -4.46 10.46 -24.74
C ASN A 31 -3.97 9.56 -23.59
N TYR A 32 -3.81 8.26 -23.85
CA TYR A 32 -3.30 7.28 -22.87
C TYR A 32 -1.77 7.19 -22.80
N ILE A 33 -1.06 7.84 -23.73
CA ILE A 33 0.40 7.80 -23.82
C ILE A 33 0.92 9.09 -23.20
N HIS A 34 1.76 8.96 -22.18
CA HIS A 34 2.28 10.09 -21.44
C HIS A 34 3.80 10.04 -21.38
N TRP A 35 4.43 11.19 -21.58
CA TRP A 35 5.84 11.38 -21.29
C TRP A 35 6.04 11.45 -19.77
N VAL A 36 7.08 10.77 -19.29
CA VAL A 36 7.39 10.66 -17.87
C VAL A 36 8.89 10.82 -17.70
N ASP A 37 9.28 11.54 -16.65
CA ASP A 37 10.68 11.67 -16.28
C ASP A 37 11.27 10.34 -15.81
N ARG A 38 12.54 10.10 -16.14
CA ARG A 38 13.24 8.84 -15.78
C ARG A 38 13.21 8.57 -14.27
N GLU A 39 13.25 9.61 -13.45
CA GLU A 39 13.25 9.49 -11.99
C GLU A 39 11.91 8.98 -11.43
N GLU A 40 10.80 9.29 -12.11
CA GLU A 40 9.46 8.87 -11.70
C GLU A 40 9.11 7.44 -12.17
N LEU A 41 9.85 6.92 -13.15
CA LEU A 41 9.57 5.62 -13.78
C LEU A 41 9.53 4.47 -12.76
N ALA A 42 10.52 4.38 -11.88
CA ALA A 42 10.59 3.31 -10.88
C ALA A 42 9.40 3.35 -9.90
N VAL A 43 8.93 4.54 -9.54
CA VAL A 43 7.77 4.72 -8.64
C VAL A 43 6.49 4.29 -9.36
N LEU A 44 6.32 4.66 -10.63
CA LEU A 44 5.15 4.30 -11.42
C LEU A 44 5.08 2.80 -11.69
N GLU A 45 6.21 2.16 -12.02
CA GLU A 45 6.29 0.70 -12.21
C GLU A 45 5.87 -0.04 -10.94
N PHE A 46 6.33 0.42 -9.78
CA PHE A 46 5.96 -0.15 -8.49
C PHE A 46 4.47 0.03 -8.16
N LEU A 47 3.89 1.20 -8.45
CA LEU A 47 2.49 1.50 -8.18
C LEU A 47 1.52 0.85 -9.18
N ILE A 48 1.99 0.50 -10.37
CA ILE A 48 1.21 -0.24 -11.38
C ILE A 48 0.99 -1.69 -10.98
N GLN A 49 1.93 -2.27 -10.21
CA GLN A 49 1.81 -3.63 -9.72
C GLN A 49 0.71 -3.71 -8.65
N PRO A 50 -0.17 -4.74 -8.72
CA PRO A 50 -1.12 -4.98 -7.63
C PRO A 50 -0.34 -5.19 -6.34
N GLN A 51 -0.68 -4.44 -5.30
CA GLN A 51 -0.02 -4.55 -4.00
C GLN A 51 -0.90 -5.30 -3.02
N PRO A 52 -0.30 -6.10 -2.13
CA PRO A 52 -1.05 -6.82 -1.12
C PRO A 52 -1.59 -5.80 -0.12
N LYS A 53 -2.91 -5.76 0.01
CA LYS A 53 -3.61 -4.94 0.98
C LYS A 53 -3.95 -5.78 2.19
N GLU A 54 -3.50 -5.33 3.35
CA GLU A 54 -3.85 -5.95 4.63
C GLU A 54 -5.37 -5.81 4.85
N GLY A 55 -6.04 -6.94 5.05
CA GLY A 55 -7.48 -6.99 5.30
C GLY A 55 -7.73 -7.45 6.72
N TYR A 56 -8.47 -6.65 7.49
CA TYR A 56 -8.80 -6.93 8.89
C TYR A 56 -10.17 -7.61 9.06
N GLY A 57 -10.73 -8.19 7.99
CA GLY A 57 -12.06 -8.81 7.97
C GLY A 57 -12.05 -10.30 7.65
N VAL A 58 -13.21 -10.95 7.74
CA VAL A 58 -13.39 -12.41 7.52
C VAL A 58 -12.90 -12.88 6.15
N PHE A 59 -13.00 -12.02 5.13
CA PHE A 59 -12.58 -12.35 3.76
C PHE A 59 -11.07 -12.15 3.51
N GLY A 60 -10.30 -11.76 4.53
CA GLY A 60 -8.86 -11.55 4.43
C GLY A 60 -8.49 -10.35 3.53
N GLY A 61 -7.19 -10.06 3.46
CA GLY A 61 -6.63 -9.05 2.58
C GLY A 61 -6.87 -9.32 1.10
N GLY A 62 -6.70 -8.29 0.28
CA GLY A 62 -6.88 -8.35 -1.18
C GLY A 62 -5.66 -7.81 -1.92
N TRP A 63 -5.71 -7.81 -3.24
CA TRP A 63 -4.74 -7.07 -4.06
C TRP A 63 -5.39 -5.80 -4.55
N GLU A 64 -4.81 -4.65 -4.22
CA GLU A 64 -5.33 -3.34 -4.64
C GLU A 64 -4.28 -2.62 -5.49
N ARG A 65 -4.77 -1.97 -6.55
CA ARG A 65 -3.98 -1.06 -7.37
C ARG A 65 -4.63 0.33 -7.31
N PRO A 66 -3.85 1.42 -7.19
CA PRO A 66 -4.38 2.78 -7.25
C PRO A 66 -5.15 3.03 -8.55
N ALA A 67 -6.33 3.66 -8.43
CA ALA A 67 -7.16 4.03 -9.58
C ALA A 67 -6.47 5.04 -10.51
N ASN A 68 -5.66 5.95 -9.94
CA ASN A 68 -4.81 6.88 -10.68
C ASN A 68 -3.37 6.78 -10.19
N VAL A 69 -2.51 6.18 -10.99
CA VAL A 69 -1.10 5.90 -10.67
C VAL A 69 -0.29 7.20 -10.61
N PHE A 70 -0.56 8.18 -11.48
CA PHE A 70 0.16 9.47 -11.48
C PHE A 70 -0.13 10.31 -10.23
N MET A 71 -1.38 10.32 -9.75
CA MET A 71 -1.69 10.99 -8.48
C MET A 71 -1.01 10.30 -7.30
N ALA A 72 -0.95 8.97 -7.30
CA ALA A 72 -0.27 8.19 -6.27
C ALA A 72 1.26 8.42 -6.29
N ALA A 73 1.88 8.50 -7.47
CA ALA A 73 3.31 8.81 -7.59
C ALA A 73 3.63 10.23 -7.10
N ASN A 74 2.76 11.19 -7.39
CA ASN A 74 2.89 12.57 -6.91
C ASN A 74 2.78 12.67 -5.38
N SER A 75 1.83 11.98 -4.76
CA SER A 75 1.69 11.98 -3.30
C SER A 75 2.88 11.27 -2.63
N PHE A 76 3.34 10.17 -3.20
CA PHE A 76 4.52 9.44 -2.72
C PHE A 76 5.79 10.32 -2.77
N SER A 77 6.00 11.02 -3.88
CA SER A 77 7.14 11.95 -4.03
C SER A 77 7.09 13.11 -3.03
N LYS A 78 5.89 13.63 -2.74
CA LYS A 78 5.69 14.65 -1.70
C LYS A 78 6.00 14.10 -0.31
N GLN A 79 5.56 12.88 0.01
CA GLN A 79 5.86 12.23 1.28
C GLN A 79 7.36 12.00 1.49
N LEU A 80 8.08 11.55 0.46
CA LEU A 80 9.54 11.39 0.52
C LEU A 80 10.25 12.71 0.84
N LYS A 81 9.85 13.81 0.18
CA LYS A 81 10.39 15.15 0.43
C LYS A 81 10.10 15.61 1.87
N GLN A 82 8.92 15.34 2.40
CA GLN A 82 8.54 15.67 3.78
C GLN A 82 9.31 14.85 4.82
N GLN A 83 9.52 13.56 4.58
CA GLN A 83 10.31 12.69 5.47
C GLN A 83 11.81 13.04 5.44
N ALA A 84 12.33 13.48 4.29
CA ALA A 84 13.70 13.97 4.19
C ALA A 84 13.91 15.29 4.97
N GLY A 85 12.87 16.13 5.07
CA GLY A 85 12.90 17.40 5.81
C GLY A 85 12.53 17.32 7.29
N THR A 86 11.96 16.20 7.75
CA THR A 86 11.50 16.04 9.13
C THR A 86 12.45 15.11 9.90
N PRO A 87 13.15 15.58 10.96
CA PRO A 87 13.95 14.68 11.79
C PRO A 87 13.05 13.60 12.39
N ARG A 88 13.48 12.33 12.31
CA ARG A 88 12.77 11.10 12.72
C ARG A 88 12.27 11.03 14.18
N ASN A 89 12.39 12.10 14.96
CA ASN A 89 12.09 12.15 16.39
C ASN A 89 10.74 12.79 16.76
N ALA A 90 9.91 13.17 15.78
CA ALA A 90 8.67 13.91 16.04
C ALA A 90 7.41 13.09 15.76
N GLN A 91 7.24 11.92 16.37
CA GLN A 91 5.91 11.32 16.50
C GLN A 91 5.82 10.28 17.64
N ALA A 92 5.94 10.81 18.85
CA ALA A 92 5.17 10.31 19.99
C ALA A 92 4.40 11.51 20.58
N THR A 93 3.58 12.18 19.77
CA THR A 93 2.49 12.96 20.34
C THR A 93 1.47 11.93 20.82
N ALA A 94 1.70 11.45 22.05
CA ALA A 94 0.63 10.88 22.84
C ALA A 94 -0.46 11.95 22.87
N ASP A 95 -1.55 11.73 22.13
CA ASP A 95 -2.80 12.39 22.45
C ASP A 95 -3.02 12.11 23.94
N GLU A 96 -2.85 13.13 24.78
CA GLU A 96 -3.31 13.11 26.15
C GLU A 96 -4.83 13.00 26.10
N GLY A 97 -5.30 11.76 25.94
CA GLY A 97 -6.71 11.43 26.09
C GLY A 97 -7.18 11.97 27.43
N THR A 98 -8.43 12.44 27.48
CA THR A 98 -9.03 12.91 28.73
C THR A 98 -8.79 11.90 29.86
N PRO A 99 -8.64 12.32 31.13
CA PRO A 99 -8.32 11.41 32.23
C PRO A 99 -9.31 10.24 32.34
N ALA A 100 -10.58 10.47 32.01
CA ALA A 100 -11.60 9.43 31.92
C ALA A 100 -11.32 8.36 30.83
N GLN A 101 -10.73 8.75 29.69
CA GLN A 101 -10.35 7.84 28.62
C GLN A 101 -9.11 7.02 28.98
N ALA A 102 -8.17 7.60 29.73
CA ALA A 102 -7.01 6.87 30.26
C ALA A 102 -7.43 5.80 31.28
N GLU A 103 -8.35 6.17 32.20
CA GLU A 103 -8.92 5.23 33.16
C GLU A 103 -9.72 4.11 32.48
N ALA A 104 -10.55 4.46 31.48
CA ALA A 104 -11.30 3.47 30.70
C ALA A 104 -10.39 2.46 29.98
N ARG A 105 -9.27 2.92 29.41
CA ARG A 105 -8.26 2.05 28.78
C ARG A 105 -7.57 1.14 29.80
N ALA A 106 -7.19 1.69 30.95
CA ALA A 106 -6.58 0.92 32.03
C ALA A 106 -7.54 -0.18 32.52
N ASN A 107 -8.79 0.17 32.82
CA ASN A 107 -9.81 -0.78 33.27
C ASN A 107 -10.09 -1.87 32.21
N ALA A 108 -10.28 -1.48 30.95
CA ALA A 108 -10.50 -2.43 29.86
C ALA A 108 -9.31 -3.41 29.71
N SER A 109 -8.07 -2.90 29.80
CA SER A 109 -6.88 -3.74 29.70
C SER A 109 -6.76 -4.74 30.86
N MET A 110 -7.12 -4.32 32.09
CA MET A 110 -7.12 -5.20 33.27
C MET A 110 -8.18 -6.29 33.16
N LYS A 111 -9.39 -5.95 32.69
CA LYS A 111 -10.47 -6.93 32.48
C LYS A 111 -10.10 -8.00 31.47
N ILE A 112 -9.54 -7.60 30.32
CA ILE A 112 -9.07 -8.54 29.29
C ILE A 112 -7.97 -9.47 29.85
N LYS A 113 -7.04 -8.92 30.63
CA LYS A 113 -5.95 -9.71 31.23
C LYS A 113 -6.48 -10.73 32.23
N MET A 114 -7.43 -10.34 33.08
CA MET A 114 -8.03 -11.21 34.08
C MET A 114 -8.89 -12.31 33.46
N GLU A 115 -9.65 -11.99 32.41
CA GLU A 115 -10.39 -13.00 31.62
C GLU A 115 -9.45 -14.00 30.95
N ARG A 116 -8.28 -13.55 30.46
CA ARG A 116 -7.30 -14.42 29.80
C ARG A 116 -6.61 -15.34 30.82
N ILE A 117 -6.32 -14.85 32.02
CA ILE A 117 -5.76 -15.64 33.13
C ILE A 117 -6.79 -16.68 33.61
N SER A 118 -8.05 -16.29 33.78
CA SER A 118 -9.13 -17.20 34.19
C SER A 118 -9.33 -18.34 33.17
N ARG A 119 -9.34 -18.01 31.87
CA ARG A 119 -9.43 -19.01 30.80
C ARG A 119 -8.25 -19.99 30.80
N LEU A 120 -7.03 -19.50 31.00
CA LEU A 120 -5.83 -20.35 31.12
C LEU A 120 -5.90 -21.27 32.35
N TRP A 121 -6.37 -20.77 33.49
CA TRP A 121 -6.51 -21.55 34.71
C TRP A 121 -7.55 -22.65 34.60
N ASN A 122 -8.72 -22.35 34.02
CA ASN A 122 -9.75 -23.36 33.79
C ASN A 122 -9.24 -24.47 32.85
N TRP A 123 -8.50 -24.12 31.81
CA TRP A 123 -7.91 -25.09 30.89
C TRP A 123 -6.85 -26.00 31.56
N VAL A 124 -6.01 -25.44 32.44
CA VAL A 124 -5.02 -26.23 33.19
C VAL A 124 -5.71 -27.20 34.15
N ASN A 125 -6.77 -26.78 34.83
CA ASN A 125 -7.56 -27.65 35.72
C ASN A 125 -8.26 -28.79 34.97
N GLU A 126 -8.64 -28.58 33.71
CA GLU A 126 -9.28 -29.59 32.86
C GLU A 126 -8.28 -30.62 32.29
N ILE A 127 -6.99 -30.29 32.21
CA ILE A 127 -5.92 -31.19 31.73
C ILE A 127 -5.30 -32.01 32.86
N LEU A 128 -5.25 -31.47 34.08
CA LEU A 128 -4.62 -32.10 35.25
C LEU A 128 -5.60 -32.76 36.22
N GLY A 129 -6.91 -32.63 36.00
CA GLY A 129 -7.98 -33.38 36.68
C GLY A 129 -8.46 -34.56 35.85
#